data_AF-A0A1D2RH98-F1
#
_entry.id   AF-A0A1D2RH98-F1
#
_cell.length_a   1.000
_cell.length_b   1.000
_cell.length_c   1.000
_cell.angle_alpha   90.00
_cell.angle_beta   90.00
_cell.angle_gamma   90.00
#
_symmetry.space_group_name_H-M   'P 1'
#
loop_
_entity.id
_entity.type
_entity.pdbx_description
1 polymer ?
#
loop_
_entity_poly.entity_id
_entity_poly.type
_entity_poly.pdbx_seq_one_letter_code
_entity_poly.pdbx_strand_id
1 'polypeptide(L)'
;MKNTKEIKPFNNCPCLDGYHCQTNSLAKIFHFYNHPLSEDMLLGLGAGMGFIYWRMGDGRQLGPKSEFGDIIFIGGRGNNKDFFQDLGKRTGVKIAVKSTTSEKKAKSVLVEKLLNEEPVMVYGDMGFLPWFDLPKEYHFGGHTFIVCGYDGKDYVLASDIDQKASGLKKGFYYPISLEQLGKARSSTYKPFPPKNTYLEFNFKNYHDPKTEDIYSAIKQTIDTQLNPPIKNIGVKGIRHTAKELLKWPTIFKAKELRMNLFSMYIFIEIGGTGGGCFRYMYSRFLEESAKITMNKKLSEASEKIYESGKLFSKIG
;
A
#
# COMPACT_ATOMS: atom_id res chain seq x y z
N MET A 1 5.23 -19.55 -29.20
CA MET A 1 4.51 -19.59 -27.93
C MET A 1 4.95 -20.85 -27.21
N LYS A 2 5.91 -20.74 -26.26
CA LYS A 2 6.39 -21.90 -25.52
C LYS A 2 5.33 -22.28 -24.49
N ASN A 3 5.02 -23.57 -24.47
CA ASN A 3 4.09 -24.22 -23.55
C ASN A 3 4.57 -24.03 -22.10
N THR A 4 4.25 -22.88 -21.50
CA THR A 4 4.39 -22.67 -20.06
C THR A 4 3.43 -23.64 -19.41
N LYS A 5 3.95 -24.68 -18.75
CA LYS A 5 3.14 -25.47 -17.80
C LYS A 5 2.37 -24.48 -16.94
N GLU A 6 1.06 -24.65 -16.88
CA GLU A 6 0.18 -23.78 -16.11
C GLU A 6 0.62 -23.82 -14.64
N ILE A 7 1.27 -22.75 -14.18
CA ILE A 7 1.75 -22.64 -12.80
C ILE A 7 0.53 -22.39 -11.95
N LYS A 8 0.24 -23.32 -11.04
CA LYS A 8 -0.89 -23.19 -10.13
C LYS A 8 -0.49 -22.41 -8.87
N PRO A 9 -1.40 -21.64 -8.27
CA PRO A 9 -1.17 -21.09 -6.95
C PRO A 9 -1.08 -22.22 -5.93
N PHE A 10 -0.37 -21.98 -4.83
CA PHE A 10 -0.38 -22.85 -3.66
C PHE A 10 -1.81 -22.98 -3.11
N ASN A 11 -2.07 -24.08 -2.42
CA ASN A 11 -3.35 -24.30 -1.76
C ASN A 11 -3.66 -23.13 -0.82
N ASN A 12 -4.93 -22.67 -0.85
CA ASN A 12 -5.41 -21.57 -0.03
C ASN A 12 -4.73 -20.21 -0.28
N CYS A 13 -4.07 -20.00 -1.42
CA CYS A 13 -3.57 -18.67 -1.80
C CYS A 13 -4.48 -18.04 -2.85
N PRO A 14 -5.55 -17.31 -2.47
CA PRO A 14 -6.53 -16.77 -3.40
C PRO A 14 -6.05 -15.50 -4.11
N CYS A 15 -6.74 -15.19 -5.20
CA CYS A 15 -6.64 -13.91 -5.86
C CYS A 15 -7.76 -12.98 -5.37
N LEU A 16 -7.49 -12.30 -4.24
CA LEU A 16 -8.46 -11.38 -3.65
C LEU A 16 -8.50 -10.07 -4.43
N ASP A 17 -9.72 -9.64 -4.77
CA ASP A 17 -10.01 -8.26 -5.13
C ASP A 17 -9.59 -7.32 -4.00
N GLY A 18 -9.25 -6.07 -4.32
CA GLY A 18 -8.71 -5.18 -3.32
C GLY A 18 -8.59 -3.71 -3.69
N TYR A 19 -8.04 -2.93 -2.77
CA TYR A 19 -7.92 -1.48 -2.92
C TYR A 19 -6.47 -1.00 -2.92
N HIS A 20 -5.69 -1.48 -1.95
CA HIS A 20 -4.33 -1.01 -1.68
C HIS A 20 -3.37 -2.19 -1.69
N CYS A 21 -2.29 -2.07 -2.47
CA CYS A 21 -1.37 -3.18 -2.70
C CYS A 21 -0.79 -3.80 -1.41
N GLN A 22 -0.50 -2.99 -0.38
CA GLN A 22 0.05 -3.47 0.88
C GLN A 22 -0.97 -4.22 1.74
N THR A 23 -2.16 -3.67 1.93
CA THR A 23 -3.21 -4.31 2.75
C THR A 23 -3.82 -5.51 2.03
N ASN A 24 -3.96 -5.47 0.71
CA ASN A 24 -4.39 -6.62 -0.09
C ASN A 24 -3.40 -7.78 -0.01
N SER A 25 -2.10 -7.49 -0.12
CA SER A 25 -1.06 -8.50 0.09
C SER A 25 -1.13 -9.12 1.49
N LEU A 26 -1.33 -8.30 2.52
CA LEU A 26 -1.55 -8.80 3.89
C LEU A 26 -2.82 -9.66 3.99
N ALA A 27 -3.94 -9.24 3.41
CA ALA A 27 -5.19 -9.99 3.43
C ALA A 27 -5.03 -11.37 2.78
N LYS A 28 -4.30 -11.45 1.65
CA LYS A 28 -3.93 -12.72 1.00
C LYS A 28 -3.09 -13.63 1.90
N ILE A 29 -2.10 -13.07 2.60
CA ILE A 29 -1.27 -13.83 3.57
C ILE A 29 -2.13 -14.33 4.74
N PHE A 30 -2.95 -13.47 5.35
CA PHE A 30 -3.84 -13.84 6.44
C PHE A 30 -4.85 -14.92 6.01
N HIS A 31 -5.38 -14.84 4.79
CA HIS A 31 -6.22 -15.88 4.22
C HIS A 31 -5.48 -17.21 4.07
N PHE A 32 -4.27 -17.21 3.50
CA PHE A 32 -3.44 -18.41 3.32
C PHE A 32 -3.21 -19.15 4.64
N TYR A 33 -2.97 -18.42 5.74
CA TYR A 33 -2.80 -18.99 7.06
C TYR A 33 -4.12 -19.29 7.81
N ASN A 34 -5.27 -19.30 7.12
CA ASN A 34 -6.61 -19.59 7.69
C ASN A 34 -7.07 -18.61 8.78
N HIS A 35 -6.59 -17.37 8.72
CA HIS A 35 -6.95 -16.29 9.65
C HIS A 35 -7.40 -15.03 8.88
N PRO A 36 -8.41 -15.12 8.00
CA PRO A 36 -8.73 -14.04 7.09
C PRO A 36 -9.18 -12.78 7.84
N LEU A 37 -8.52 -11.66 7.55
CA LEU A 37 -8.95 -10.31 7.93
C LEU A 37 -9.17 -9.47 6.67
N SER A 38 -10.17 -8.57 6.71
CA SER A 38 -10.42 -7.63 5.63
C SER A 38 -9.23 -6.67 5.45
N GLU A 39 -9.04 -6.13 4.25
CA GLU A 39 -8.04 -5.08 4.03
C GLU A 39 -8.26 -3.86 4.91
N ASP A 40 -9.52 -3.52 5.15
CA ASP A 40 -9.92 -2.37 5.94
C ASP A 40 -9.55 -2.60 7.41
N MET A 41 -9.81 -3.80 7.95
CA MET A 41 -9.38 -4.19 9.30
C MET A 41 -7.85 -4.13 9.44
N LEU A 42 -7.10 -4.67 8.47
CA LEU A 42 -5.64 -4.64 8.48
C LEU A 42 -5.10 -3.21 8.39
N LEU A 43 -5.70 -2.34 7.58
CA LEU A 43 -5.37 -0.92 7.51
C LEU A 43 -5.62 -0.23 8.86
N GLY A 44 -6.79 -0.46 9.45
CA GLY A 44 -7.23 0.14 10.69
C GLY A 44 -6.36 -0.27 11.87
N LEU A 45 -6.15 -1.58 12.07
CA LEU A 45 -5.28 -2.13 13.11
C LEU A 45 -3.83 -1.69 12.96
N GLY A 46 -3.33 -1.41 11.76
CA GLY A 46 -2.01 -0.81 11.60
C GLY A 46 -1.96 0.71 11.83
N ALA A 47 -3.06 1.35 12.27
CA ALA A 47 -3.21 2.79 12.39
C ALA A 47 -2.94 3.53 11.06
N GLY A 48 -3.44 2.95 9.97
CA GLY A 48 -2.91 3.21 8.64
C GLY A 48 -3.44 4.44 7.90
N MET A 49 -4.48 5.08 8.41
CA MET A 49 -5.01 6.32 7.83
C MET A 49 -4.17 7.53 8.25
N GLY A 50 -3.88 8.40 7.28
CA GLY A 50 -3.00 9.54 7.41
C GLY A 50 -3.48 10.76 6.62
N PHE A 51 -2.69 11.82 6.71
CA PHE A 51 -2.69 12.87 5.70
C PHE A 51 -1.31 13.53 5.68
N ILE A 52 -0.76 13.79 4.50
CA ILE A 52 0.45 14.57 4.31
C ILE A 52 0.36 15.40 3.04
N TYR A 53 0.90 16.62 3.10
CA TYR A 53 1.16 17.48 1.97
C TYR A 53 2.64 17.82 1.92
N TRP A 54 3.28 17.63 0.79
CA TRP A 54 4.69 17.94 0.63
C TRP A 54 4.97 18.57 -0.72
N ARG A 55 5.62 19.73 -0.72
CA ARG A 55 6.12 20.40 -1.92
C ARG A 55 7.59 20.06 -2.08
N MET A 56 7.91 19.22 -3.04
CA MET A 56 9.29 18.89 -3.43
C MET A 56 9.74 19.92 -4.44
N GLY A 57 10.65 20.81 -4.03
CA GLY A 57 11.24 21.81 -4.92
C GLY A 57 12.65 21.46 -5.37
N ASP A 58 13.15 22.23 -6.34
CA ASP A 58 14.45 22.05 -7.01
C ASP A 58 15.68 21.99 -6.06
N GLY A 59 15.55 22.48 -4.82
CA GLY A 59 16.64 22.63 -3.86
C GLY A 59 16.64 21.65 -2.68
N ARG A 60 15.74 20.65 -2.60
CA ARG A 60 15.74 19.66 -1.49
C ARG A 60 15.88 18.22 -2.00
N GLN A 61 17.13 17.79 -2.16
CA GLN A 61 17.77 16.45 -2.14
C GLN A 61 16.92 15.13 -2.16
N LEU A 62 15.72 15.09 -2.73
CA LEU A 62 14.91 13.86 -2.85
C LEU A 62 14.42 13.65 -4.29
N GLY A 63 15.30 13.82 -5.27
CA GLY A 63 15.01 13.44 -6.65
C GLY A 63 15.96 14.08 -7.66
N PRO A 64 16.07 13.53 -8.88
CA PRO A 64 16.72 14.22 -10.00
C PRO A 64 16.02 15.56 -10.24
N LYS A 65 16.75 16.53 -10.83
CA LYS A 65 16.18 17.80 -11.29
C LYS A 65 14.94 17.49 -12.14
N SER A 66 13.78 17.81 -11.60
CA SER A 66 12.53 17.67 -12.32
C SER A 66 12.53 18.68 -13.47
N GLU A 67 12.49 18.21 -14.71
CA GLU A 67 12.20 19.05 -15.88
C GLU A 67 10.80 19.72 -15.78
N PHE A 68 10.02 19.32 -14.78
CA PHE A 68 8.63 19.72 -14.54
C PHE A 68 8.46 20.66 -13.34
N GLY A 69 9.55 21.24 -12.81
CA GLY A 69 9.49 22.16 -11.66
C GLY A 69 9.11 21.45 -10.36
N ASP A 70 8.55 22.21 -9.41
CA ASP A 70 8.14 21.69 -8.10
C ASP A 70 7.01 20.65 -8.22
N ILE A 71 7.21 19.50 -7.57
CA ILE A 71 6.23 18.39 -7.53
C ILE A 71 5.54 18.40 -6.18
N ILE A 72 4.21 18.36 -6.19
CA ILE A 72 3.39 18.25 -4.99
C ILE A 72 3.02 16.78 -4.76
N PHE A 73 3.38 16.28 -3.59
CA PHE A 73 2.89 15.02 -3.05
C PHE A 73 1.76 15.29 -2.05
N ILE A 74 0.63 14.64 -2.28
CA ILE A 74 -0.48 14.53 -1.32
C ILE A 74 -0.61 13.05 -0.98
N GLY A 75 -0.67 12.68 0.29
CA GLY A 75 -0.73 11.28 0.70
C GLY A 75 -1.74 11.05 1.81
N GLY A 76 -2.51 9.97 1.70
CA GLY A 76 -3.50 9.56 2.71
C GLY A 76 -3.02 8.48 3.67
N ARG A 77 -1.78 7.99 3.51
CA ARG A 77 -1.24 6.90 4.32
C ARG A 77 -0.54 7.41 5.58
N GLY A 78 -0.87 6.81 6.72
CA GLY A 78 -0.27 7.06 8.04
C GLY A 78 0.56 5.87 8.54
N ASN A 79 1.29 6.07 9.64
CA ASN A 79 2.09 5.04 10.31
C ASN A 79 3.07 4.24 9.41
N ASN A 80 3.62 4.84 8.34
CA ASN A 80 4.42 4.11 7.34
C ASN A 80 5.62 3.35 7.92
N LYS A 81 6.21 3.84 9.02
CA LYS A 81 7.41 3.26 9.62
C LYS A 81 7.08 2.03 10.47
N ASP A 82 6.08 2.15 11.34
CA ASP A 82 5.80 1.16 12.38
C ASP A 82 4.56 0.31 12.07
N PHE A 83 3.93 0.49 10.89
CA PHE A 83 2.71 -0.18 10.46
C PHE A 83 2.70 -1.69 10.72
N PHE A 84 3.70 -2.43 10.24
CA PHE A 84 3.74 -3.88 10.41
C PHE A 84 4.00 -4.29 11.87
N GLN A 85 4.78 -3.51 12.61
CA GLN A 85 5.04 -3.76 14.02
C GLN A 85 3.77 -3.59 14.84
N ASP A 86 3.04 -2.50 14.62
CA ASP A 86 1.82 -2.21 15.37
C ASP A 86 0.66 -3.12 14.97
N LEU A 87 0.54 -3.47 13.68
CA LEU A 87 -0.38 -4.50 13.23
C LEU A 87 -0.09 -5.84 13.90
N GLY A 88 1.19 -6.23 13.97
CA GLY A 88 1.59 -7.47 14.61
C GLY A 88 1.29 -7.51 16.11
N LYS A 89 1.47 -6.40 16.83
CA LYS A 89 1.09 -6.29 18.25
C LYS A 89 -0.41 -6.52 18.48
N ARG A 90 -1.25 -6.06 17.57
CA ARG A 90 -2.73 -6.07 17.66
C ARG A 90 -3.40 -7.32 17.11
N THR A 91 -2.63 -8.19 16.48
CA THR A 91 -3.11 -9.46 15.91
C THR A 91 -2.37 -10.67 16.49
N GLY A 92 -1.32 -10.44 17.27
CA GLY A 92 -0.39 -11.48 17.73
C GLY A 92 0.53 -12.05 16.65
N VAL A 93 0.41 -11.60 15.40
CA VAL A 93 1.24 -12.08 14.27
C VAL A 93 2.60 -11.38 14.29
N LYS A 94 3.69 -12.14 14.33
CA LYS A 94 5.02 -11.55 14.16
C LYS A 94 5.28 -11.32 12.68
N ILE A 95 5.43 -10.05 12.29
CA ILE A 95 5.75 -9.63 10.92
C ILE A 95 7.18 -9.07 10.89
N ALA A 96 8.07 -9.71 10.15
CA ALA A 96 9.46 -9.28 10.01
C ALA A 96 9.75 -8.83 8.57
N VAL A 97 10.20 -7.58 8.42
CA VAL A 97 10.63 -7.02 7.14
C VAL A 97 12.11 -7.35 6.93
N LYS A 98 12.44 -8.01 5.81
CA LYS A 98 13.80 -8.42 5.45
C LYS A 98 14.19 -7.77 4.13
N SER A 99 15.39 -7.22 4.05
CA SER A 99 15.93 -6.61 2.82
C SER A 99 17.36 -7.06 2.58
N THR A 100 17.79 -7.06 1.32
CA THR A 100 19.18 -7.35 0.95
C THR A 100 19.54 -6.70 -0.38
N THR A 101 20.78 -6.25 -0.52
CA THR A 101 21.30 -5.75 -1.81
C THR A 101 21.77 -6.87 -2.73
N SER A 102 21.89 -8.11 -2.24
CA SER A 102 22.32 -9.26 -3.06
C SER A 102 21.15 -9.93 -3.75
N GLU A 103 21.07 -9.78 -5.08
CA GLU A 103 20.06 -10.43 -5.91
C GLU A 103 20.14 -11.96 -5.82
N LYS A 104 21.35 -12.53 -5.83
CA LYS A 104 21.58 -13.97 -5.68
C LYS A 104 21.00 -14.49 -4.35
N LYS A 105 21.26 -13.79 -3.24
CA LYS A 105 20.70 -14.15 -1.93
C LYS A 105 19.17 -14.03 -1.92
N ALA A 106 18.64 -12.94 -2.47
CA ALA A 106 17.19 -12.72 -2.55
C ALA A 106 16.47 -13.80 -3.37
N LYS A 107 17.06 -14.22 -4.49
CA LYS A 107 16.56 -15.33 -5.32
C LYS A 107 16.59 -16.65 -4.55
N SER A 108 17.72 -16.98 -3.92
CA SER A 108 17.88 -18.22 -3.14
C SER A 108 16.81 -18.33 -2.05
N VAL A 109 16.62 -17.28 -1.26
CA VAL A 109 15.64 -17.26 -0.17
C VAL A 109 14.20 -17.37 -0.71
N LEU A 110 13.88 -16.67 -1.80
CA LEU A 110 12.56 -16.80 -2.41
C LEU A 110 12.30 -18.24 -2.86
N VAL A 111 13.22 -18.84 -3.60
CA VAL A 111 13.06 -20.21 -4.11
C VAL A 111 12.92 -21.22 -2.98
N GLU A 112 13.71 -21.09 -1.91
CA GLU A 112 13.60 -21.94 -0.71
C GLU A 112 12.19 -21.89 -0.11
N LYS A 113 11.62 -20.69 0.06
CA LYS A 113 10.26 -20.52 0.57
C LYS A 113 9.20 -21.13 -0.35
N LEU A 114 9.31 -20.88 -1.65
CA LEU A 114 8.36 -21.38 -2.63
C LEU A 114 8.40 -22.91 -2.77
N LEU A 115 9.56 -23.54 -2.57
CA LEU A 115 9.69 -25.00 -2.50
C LEU A 115 8.96 -25.61 -1.29
N ASN A 116 8.80 -24.83 -0.21
CA ASN A 116 8.00 -25.21 0.97
C ASN A 116 6.52 -24.77 0.84
N GLU A 117 6.08 -24.37 -0.35
CA GLU A 117 4.74 -23.82 -0.61
C GLU A 117 4.38 -22.61 0.27
N GLU A 118 5.39 -21.86 0.75
CA GLU A 118 5.18 -20.63 1.51
C GLU A 118 5.01 -19.44 0.56
N PRO A 119 3.85 -18.75 0.54
CA PRO A 119 3.69 -17.53 -0.23
C PRO A 119 4.53 -16.41 0.38
N VAL A 120 5.15 -15.61 -0.47
CA VAL A 120 6.07 -14.54 -0.06
C VAL A 120 5.51 -13.20 -0.48
N MET A 121 5.24 -12.33 0.49
CA MET A 121 4.97 -10.92 0.23
C MET A 121 6.29 -10.21 -0.09
N VAL A 122 6.38 -9.60 -1.26
CA VAL A 122 7.58 -8.95 -1.77
C VAL A 122 7.30 -7.50 -2.16
N TYR A 123 8.36 -6.70 -2.17
CA TYR A 123 8.37 -5.37 -2.78
C TYR A 123 8.97 -5.46 -4.18
N GLY A 124 8.40 -4.75 -5.15
CA GLY A 124 8.93 -4.67 -6.51
C GLY A 124 8.67 -3.31 -7.15
N ASP A 125 9.53 -2.96 -8.10
CA ASP A 125 9.42 -1.73 -8.88
C ASP A 125 8.42 -1.89 -10.01
N MET A 126 7.34 -1.10 -9.97
CA MET A 126 6.28 -1.07 -10.97
C MET A 126 6.81 -0.92 -12.40
N GLY A 127 7.89 -0.17 -12.62
CA GLY A 127 8.48 0.05 -13.95
C GLY A 127 9.09 -1.20 -14.58
N PHE A 128 9.37 -2.24 -13.79
CA PHE A 128 9.93 -3.52 -14.25
C PHE A 128 8.93 -4.68 -14.19
N LEU A 129 7.74 -4.46 -13.64
CA LEU A 129 6.70 -5.48 -13.54
C LEU A 129 5.89 -5.53 -14.84
N PRO A 130 5.77 -6.70 -15.49
CA PRO A 130 5.27 -6.80 -16.88
C PRO A 130 3.76 -6.55 -17.03
N TRP A 131 3.00 -6.59 -15.93
CA TRP A 131 1.56 -6.30 -15.93
C TRP A 131 1.23 -4.81 -15.78
N PHE A 132 2.24 -3.96 -15.55
CA PHE A 132 2.08 -2.52 -15.56
C PHE A 132 2.37 -1.95 -16.94
N ASP A 133 1.51 -1.05 -17.39
CA ASP A 133 1.68 -0.28 -18.61
C ASP A 133 1.99 1.17 -18.23
N LEU A 134 3.26 1.43 -17.94
CA LEU A 134 3.77 2.70 -17.43
C LEU A 134 4.88 3.23 -18.34
N PRO A 135 5.10 4.56 -18.39
CA PRO A 135 6.25 5.13 -19.07
C PRO A 135 7.55 4.49 -18.58
N LYS A 136 8.54 4.33 -19.47
CA LYS A 136 9.80 3.64 -19.17
C LYS A 136 10.59 4.31 -18.03
N GLU A 137 10.37 5.59 -17.81
CA GLU A 137 11.02 6.43 -16.84
C GLU A 137 10.31 6.38 -15.47
N TYR A 138 9.12 5.80 -15.40
CA TYR A 138 8.35 5.72 -14.16
C TYR A 138 8.84 4.54 -13.31
N HIS A 139 9.31 4.86 -12.11
CA HIS A 139 9.81 3.88 -11.15
C HIS A 139 9.23 4.10 -9.76
N PHE A 140 8.70 3.04 -9.17
CA PHE A 140 8.18 3.01 -7.81
C PHE A 140 8.34 1.61 -7.21
N GLY A 141 9.38 1.42 -6.41
CA GLY A 141 9.68 0.15 -5.72
C GLY A 141 8.98 -0.06 -4.39
N GLY A 142 8.01 0.80 -4.06
CA GLY A 142 7.16 0.64 -2.88
C GLY A 142 5.95 -0.27 -3.10
N HIS A 143 5.76 -0.80 -4.31
CA HIS A 143 4.62 -1.67 -4.64
C HIS A 143 4.82 -3.06 -4.06
N THR A 144 3.77 -3.64 -3.50
CA THR A 144 3.81 -4.95 -2.85
C THR A 144 2.80 -5.91 -3.46
N PHE A 145 3.20 -7.16 -3.61
CA PHE A 145 2.37 -8.25 -4.12
C PHE A 145 2.84 -9.57 -3.52
N ILE A 146 2.10 -10.65 -3.76
CA ILE A 146 2.45 -11.99 -3.29
C ILE A 146 3.04 -12.81 -4.42
N VAL A 147 4.07 -13.61 -4.13
CA VAL A 147 4.50 -14.73 -4.98
C VAL A 147 4.00 -16.02 -4.33
N CYS A 148 3.19 -16.80 -5.05
CA CYS A 148 2.42 -17.91 -4.48
C CYS A 148 2.32 -19.12 -5.39
N GLY A 149 3.29 -19.32 -6.27
CA GLY A 149 3.37 -20.50 -7.12
C GLY A 149 4.76 -20.58 -7.74
N TYR A 150 5.22 -21.79 -8.04
CA TYR A 150 6.54 -22.02 -8.61
C TYR A 150 6.52 -23.24 -9.51
N ASP A 151 7.11 -23.13 -10.70
CA ASP A 151 7.18 -24.23 -11.67
C ASP A 151 8.30 -25.24 -11.36
N GLY A 152 9.05 -25.04 -10.27
CA GLY A 152 10.22 -25.83 -9.90
C GLY A 152 11.49 -25.45 -10.67
N LYS A 153 11.45 -24.43 -11.54
CA LYS A 153 12.53 -24.06 -12.44
C LYS A 153 12.76 -22.54 -12.52
N ASP A 154 12.08 -21.85 -13.43
CA ASP A 154 12.42 -20.48 -13.82
C ASP A 154 11.25 -19.49 -13.70
N TYR A 155 10.03 -19.97 -13.42
CA TYR A 155 8.84 -19.13 -13.35
C TYR A 155 8.11 -19.28 -12.03
N VAL A 156 7.59 -18.15 -11.56
CA VAL A 156 6.75 -18.07 -10.38
C VAL A 156 5.40 -17.46 -10.74
N LEU A 157 4.40 -17.68 -9.88
CA LEU A 157 3.09 -17.05 -10.00
C LEU A 157 2.99 -15.89 -9.02
N ALA A 158 2.82 -14.68 -9.54
CA ALA A 158 2.50 -13.49 -8.74
C ALA A 158 0.99 -13.37 -8.58
N SER A 159 0.52 -12.90 -7.42
CA SER A 159 -0.86 -12.49 -7.16
C SER A 159 -0.88 -11.02 -6.77
N ASP A 160 -1.56 -10.21 -7.59
CA ASP A 160 -1.65 -8.75 -7.45
C ASP A 160 -3.10 -8.31 -7.71
N ILE A 161 -3.35 -7.00 -7.80
CA ILE A 161 -4.64 -6.39 -8.13
C ILE A 161 -4.49 -5.43 -9.32
N ASP A 162 -5.51 -5.34 -10.17
CA ASP A 162 -5.52 -4.49 -11.36
C ASP A 162 -5.53 -3.00 -10.98
N GLN A 163 -4.41 -2.32 -11.21
CA GLN A 163 -4.24 -0.93 -10.84
C GLN A 163 -4.91 0.06 -11.81
N LYS A 164 -5.49 -0.40 -12.93
CA LYS A 164 -6.15 0.47 -13.92
C LYS A 164 -7.53 0.98 -13.46
N ALA A 165 -8.19 0.24 -12.56
CA ALA A 165 -9.52 0.61 -12.05
C ALA A 165 -9.44 1.58 -10.86
N SER A 166 -10.42 2.48 -10.74
CA SER A 166 -10.72 3.19 -9.50
C SER A 166 -11.60 2.33 -8.58
N GLY A 167 -11.53 2.57 -7.27
CA GLY A 167 -12.30 1.79 -6.30
C GLY A 167 -11.79 0.36 -6.14
N LEU A 168 -12.71 -0.63 -6.13
CA LEU A 168 -12.39 -2.05 -5.92
C LEU A 168 -11.75 -2.63 -7.19
N LYS A 169 -10.51 -3.08 -7.05
CA LYS A 169 -9.68 -3.61 -8.13
C LYS A 169 -9.74 -5.12 -8.17
N LYS A 170 -9.77 -5.70 -9.37
CA LYS A 170 -9.82 -7.16 -9.54
C LYS A 170 -8.47 -7.81 -9.24
N GLY A 171 -8.50 -8.88 -8.45
CA GLY A 171 -7.33 -9.72 -8.23
C GLY A 171 -6.99 -10.50 -9.51
N PHE A 172 -5.70 -10.64 -9.83
CA PHE A 172 -5.25 -11.53 -10.90
C PHE A 172 -3.95 -12.28 -10.54
N TYR A 173 -3.75 -13.43 -11.18
CA TYR A 173 -2.46 -14.12 -11.17
C TYR A 173 -1.68 -13.79 -12.44
N TYR A 174 -0.35 -13.70 -12.31
CA TYR A 174 0.52 -13.48 -13.46
C TYR A 174 1.79 -14.33 -13.38
N PRO A 175 2.08 -15.18 -14.37
CA PRO A 175 3.33 -15.91 -14.43
C PRO A 175 4.48 -14.95 -14.80
N ILE A 176 5.51 -14.90 -13.96
CA ILE A 176 6.69 -14.04 -14.15
C ILE A 176 7.97 -14.86 -14.00
N SER A 177 8.97 -14.62 -14.85
CA SER A 177 10.24 -15.33 -14.70
C SER A 177 11.00 -14.83 -13.47
N LEU A 178 11.80 -15.71 -12.86
CA LEU A 178 12.69 -15.33 -11.75
C LEU A 178 13.67 -14.22 -12.13
N GLU A 179 14.04 -14.11 -13.41
CA GLU A 179 14.87 -13.01 -13.92
C GLU A 179 14.12 -11.67 -13.94
N GLN A 180 12.90 -11.65 -14.48
CA GLN A 180 12.07 -10.44 -14.51
C GLN A 180 11.74 -9.97 -13.09
N LEU A 181 11.35 -10.91 -12.22
CA LEU A 181 11.10 -10.62 -10.82
C LEU A 181 12.38 -10.13 -10.12
N GLY A 182 13.54 -10.72 -10.43
CA GLY A 182 14.85 -10.27 -9.94
C GLY A 182 15.09 -8.80 -10.26
N LYS A 183 14.94 -8.38 -11.52
CA LYS A 183 15.08 -6.98 -11.96
C LYS A 183 14.14 -6.04 -11.21
N ALA A 184 12.86 -6.42 -11.08
CA ALA A 184 11.88 -5.60 -10.36
C ALA A 184 12.23 -5.44 -8.87
N ARG A 185 12.73 -6.50 -8.22
CA ARG A 185 13.07 -6.50 -6.79
C ARG A 185 14.42 -5.83 -6.49
N SER A 186 15.38 -5.91 -7.41
CA SER A 186 16.74 -5.37 -7.25
C SER A 186 16.90 -3.93 -7.76
N SER A 187 15.85 -3.34 -8.35
CA SER A 187 15.82 -1.95 -8.82
C SER A 187 16.43 -0.96 -7.81
N THR A 188 17.27 -0.06 -8.33
CA THR A 188 17.98 0.96 -7.54
C THR A 188 17.39 2.36 -7.72
N TYR A 189 16.34 2.51 -8.54
CA TYR A 189 15.71 3.78 -8.83
C TYR A 189 15.17 4.47 -7.56
N LYS A 190 15.37 5.78 -7.51
CA LYS A 190 14.97 6.66 -6.40
C LYS A 190 13.58 7.24 -6.68
N PRO A 191 12.82 7.63 -5.64
CA PRO A 191 13.21 7.65 -4.22
C PRO A 191 12.91 6.36 -3.44
N PHE A 192 12.17 5.41 -4.03
CA PHE A 192 11.68 4.23 -3.32
C PHE A 192 12.22 2.91 -3.90
N PRO A 193 13.53 2.59 -3.79
CA PRO A 193 14.05 1.32 -4.27
C PRO A 193 13.53 0.15 -3.41
N PRO A 194 13.11 -1.00 -3.99
CA PRO A 194 12.56 -2.13 -3.23
C PRO A 194 13.59 -2.85 -2.35
N LYS A 195 14.89 -2.81 -2.71
CA LYS A 195 16.01 -3.44 -1.97
C LYS A 195 15.79 -4.94 -1.70
N ASN A 196 15.23 -5.64 -2.67
CA ASN A 196 14.80 -7.04 -2.57
C ASN A 196 13.95 -7.36 -1.33
N THR A 197 13.19 -6.38 -0.83
CA THR A 197 12.46 -6.53 0.43
C THR A 197 11.38 -7.61 0.32
N TYR A 198 11.29 -8.44 1.35
CA TYR A 198 10.22 -9.41 1.55
C TYR A 198 9.82 -9.47 3.03
N LEU A 199 8.65 -10.01 3.31
CA LEU A 199 8.15 -10.17 4.67
C LEU A 199 8.10 -11.64 5.08
N GLU A 200 8.39 -11.89 6.35
CA GLU A 200 8.18 -13.17 7.03
C GLU A 200 7.07 -13.03 8.06
N PHE A 201 6.23 -14.06 8.16
CA PHE A 201 5.06 -14.07 9.04
C PHE A 201 5.12 -15.27 9.97
N ASN A 202 4.71 -15.07 11.22
CA ASN A 202 4.52 -16.16 12.17
C ASN A 202 3.21 -15.94 12.93
N PHE A 203 2.25 -16.84 12.69
CA PHE A 203 0.89 -16.81 13.22
C PHE A 203 0.73 -17.59 14.54
N LYS A 204 1.81 -18.11 15.15
CA LYS A 204 1.74 -18.97 16.36
C LYS A 204 0.92 -18.36 17.50
N ASN A 205 0.97 -17.03 17.66
CA ASN A 205 0.28 -16.32 18.73
C ASN A 205 -0.89 -15.49 18.19
N TYR A 206 -1.39 -15.80 17.00
CA TYR A 206 -2.53 -15.08 16.42
C TYR A 206 -3.74 -15.10 17.36
N HIS A 207 -4.45 -13.99 17.37
CA HIS A 207 -5.81 -13.91 17.89
C HIS A 207 -6.64 -12.99 17.00
N ASP A 208 -7.96 -13.23 16.97
CA ASP A 208 -8.89 -12.30 16.36
C ASP A 208 -8.79 -10.90 17.01
N PRO A 209 -9.03 -9.81 16.26
CA PRO A 209 -8.98 -8.46 16.80
C PRO A 209 -9.96 -8.25 17.95
N LYS A 210 -9.47 -7.72 19.07
CA LYS A 210 -10.28 -7.45 20.26
C LYS A 210 -10.57 -5.96 20.40
N THR A 211 -11.41 -5.62 21.39
CA THR A 211 -11.81 -4.24 21.64
C THR A 211 -10.62 -3.34 21.97
N GLU A 212 -9.68 -3.84 22.77
CA GLU A 212 -8.44 -3.14 23.13
C GLU A 212 -7.53 -2.89 21.92
N ASP A 213 -7.43 -3.83 20.99
CA ASP A 213 -6.62 -3.71 19.79
C ASP A 213 -7.16 -2.60 18.90
N ILE A 214 -8.47 -2.62 18.65
CA ILE A 214 -9.20 -1.65 17.85
C ILE A 214 -9.09 -0.25 18.46
N TYR A 215 -9.39 -0.10 19.76
CA TYR A 215 -9.33 1.19 20.42
C TYR A 215 -7.91 1.75 20.48
N SER A 216 -6.91 0.91 20.70
CA SER A 216 -5.50 1.35 20.66
C SER A 216 -5.10 1.85 19.27
N ALA A 217 -5.56 1.19 18.20
CA ALA A 217 -5.28 1.59 16.82
C ALA A 217 -5.97 2.91 16.45
N ILE A 218 -7.27 3.03 16.77
CA ILE A 218 -8.05 4.26 16.57
C ILE A 218 -7.40 5.42 17.32
N LYS A 219 -7.02 5.21 18.59
CA LYS A 219 -6.35 6.24 19.39
C LYS A 219 -5.05 6.73 18.74
N GLN A 220 -4.19 5.81 18.29
CA GLN A 220 -2.95 6.16 17.59
C GLN A 220 -3.21 6.97 16.30
N THR A 221 -4.24 6.58 15.53
CA THR A 221 -4.65 7.34 14.34
C THR A 221 -5.13 8.75 14.70
N ILE A 222 -5.99 8.89 15.72
CA ILE A 222 -6.49 10.18 16.22
C ILE A 222 -5.32 11.07 16.66
N ASP A 223 -4.42 10.54 17.50
CA ASP A 223 -3.29 11.30 18.03
C ASP A 223 -2.38 11.81 16.89
N THR A 224 -2.10 10.97 15.89
CA THR A 224 -1.29 11.35 14.72
C THR A 224 -1.99 12.41 13.86
N GLN A 225 -3.31 12.35 13.75
CA GLN A 225 -4.11 13.32 12.97
C GLN A 225 -4.24 14.67 13.66
N LEU A 226 -4.48 14.69 14.98
CA LEU A 226 -4.77 15.90 15.74
C LEU A 226 -3.53 16.58 16.31
N ASN A 227 -2.51 15.79 16.66
CA ASN A 227 -1.27 16.25 17.28
C ASN A 227 -0.02 16.00 16.40
N PRO A 228 -0.02 16.37 15.10
CA PRO A 228 1.12 16.12 14.24
C PRO A 228 2.30 17.05 14.59
N PRO A 229 3.55 16.58 14.40
CA PRO A 229 4.76 17.32 14.74
C PRO A 229 5.01 18.53 13.81
N ILE A 230 4.42 18.52 12.62
CA ILE A 230 4.57 19.59 11.62
C ILE A 230 3.22 19.94 10.98
N LYS A 231 3.12 21.14 10.40
CA LYS A 231 1.89 21.66 9.79
C LYS A 231 1.42 20.88 8.55
N ASN A 232 2.28 20.05 7.98
CA ASN A 232 2.06 19.34 6.72
C ASN A 232 1.29 18.02 6.90
N ILE A 233 1.11 17.55 8.14
CA ILE A 233 0.55 16.22 8.45
C ILE A 233 -0.80 16.39 9.15
N GLY A 234 -1.67 15.38 9.02
CA GLY A 234 -2.92 15.28 9.76
C GLY A 234 -3.90 16.40 9.41
N VAL A 235 -4.76 16.78 10.36
CA VAL A 235 -5.76 17.84 10.17
C VAL A 235 -5.10 19.20 9.90
N LYS A 236 -3.93 19.47 10.51
CA LYS A 236 -3.13 20.66 10.17
C LYS A 236 -2.70 20.66 8.71
N GLY A 237 -2.26 19.49 8.22
CA GLY A 237 -1.91 19.25 6.82
C GLY A 237 -3.07 19.53 5.89
N ILE A 238 -4.25 18.99 6.17
CA ILE A 238 -5.45 19.21 5.33
C ILE A 238 -5.76 20.71 5.20
N ARG A 239 -5.76 21.43 6.34
CA ARG A 239 -5.99 22.89 6.35
C ARG A 239 -4.89 23.65 5.61
N HIS A 240 -3.64 23.20 5.72
CA HIS A 240 -2.52 23.79 4.99
C HIS A 240 -2.69 23.60 3.48
N THR A 241 -2.99 22.38 3.03
CA THR A 241 -3.23 22.05 1.62
C THR A 241 -4.35 22.90 1.03
N ALA A 242 -5.47 23.04 1.74
CA ALA A 242 -6.58 23.87 1.26
C ALA A 242 -6.15 25.31 0.97
N LYS A 243 -5.27 25.89 1.79
CA LYS A 243 -4.72 27.24 1.57
C LYS A 243 -3.70 27.29 0.44
N GLU A 244 -2.89 26.25 0.27
CA GLU A 244 -1.87 26.20 -0.79
C GLU A 244 -2.50 25.95 -2.17
N LEU A 245 -3.52 25.10 -2.27
CA LEU A 245 -4.23 24.82 -3.53
C LEU A 245 -4.76 26.09 -4.21
N LEU A 246 -5.28 27.05 -3.43
CA LEU A 246 -5.76 28.33 -3.97
C LEU A 246 -4.67 29.20 -4.60
N LYS A 247 -3.40 28.95 -4.26
CA LYS A 247 -2.24 29.66 -4.80
C LYS A 247 -1.67 28.98 -6.04
N TRP A 248 -2.00 27.71 -6.29
CA TRP A 248 -1.43 26.93 -7.39
C TRP A 248 -1.55 27.62 -8.76
N PRO A 249 -2.68 28.24 -9.13
CA PRO A 249 -2.81 28.92 -10.42
C PRO A 249 -1.86 30.11 -10.62
N THR A 250 -1.34 30.71 -9.55
CA THR A 250 -0.42 31.84 -9.63
C THR A 250 1.05 31.44 -9.49
N ILE A 251 1.35 30.32 -8.81
CA ILE A 251 2.73 29.88 -8.55
C ILE A 251 3.25 28.86 -9.58
N PHE A 252 2.37 28.19 -10.31
CA PHE A 252 2.75 27.17 -11.30
C PHE A 252 2.50 27.66 -12.71
N LYS A 253 3.41 27.29 -13.63
CA LYS A 253 3.15 27.43 -15.06
C LYS A 253 2.02 26.48 -15.47
N ALA A 254 1.34 26.78 -16.59
CA ALA A 254 0.18 26.01 -17.04
C ALA A 254 0.44 24.49 -17.15
N LYS A 255 1.63 24.07 -17.63
CA LYS A 255 2.01 22.64 -17.70
C LYS A 255 2.16 22.03 -16.31
N GLU A 256 2.87 22.70 -15.40
CA GLU A 256 3.15 22.24 -14.03
C GLU A 256 1.85 22.14 -13.21
N LEU A 257 0.94 23.11 -13.38
CA LEU A 257 -0.37 23.11 -12.74
C LEU A 257 -1.19 21.88 -13.16
N ARG A 258 -1.28 21.61 -14.46
CA ARG A 258 -2.00 20.43 -14.98
C ARG A 258 -1.42 19.14 -14.45
N MET A 259 -0.09 19.01 -14.42
CA MET A 259 0.58 17.82 -13.89
C MET A 259 0.33 17.64 -12.39
N ASN A 260 0.41 18.71 -11.59
CA ASN A 260 0.15 18.62 -10.16
C ASN A 260 -1.32 18.32 -9.83
N LEU A 261 -2.27 18.85 -10.61
CA LEU A 261 -3.69 18.49 -10.49
C LEU A 261 -3.94 17.02 -10.86
N PHE A 262 -3.32 16.53 -11.92
CA PHE A 262 -3.42 15.12 -12.30
C PHE A 262 -2.79 14.19 -11.24
N SER A 263 -1.62 14.54 -10.72
CA SER A 263 -0.99 13.80 -9.61
C SER A 263 -1.86 13.78 -8.37
N MET A 264 -2.57 14.89 -8.06
CA MET A 264 -3.53 14.93 -6.96
C MET A 264 -4.67 13.92 -7.14
N TYR A 265 -5.27 13.82 -8.32
CA TYR A 265 -6.25 12.78 -8.64
C TYR A 265 -5.66 11.38 -8.45
N ILE A 266 -4.44 11.12 -8.96
CA ILE A 266 -3.77 9.83 -8.75
C ILE A 266 -3.66 9.51 -7.26
N PHE A 267 -3.13 10.42 -6.45
CA PHE A 267 -2.89 10.16 -5.03
C PHE A 267 -4.15 10.11 -4.16
N ILE A 268 -5.26 10.67 -4.63
CA ILE A 268 -6.53 10.64 -3.89
C ILE A 268 -7.36 9.42 -4.30
N GLU A 269 -7.44 9.10 -5.59
CA GLU A 269 -8.41 8.12 -6.13
C GLU A 269 -7.81 6.78 -6.52
N ILE A 270 -6.77 6.76 -7.35
CA ILE A 270 -6.36 5.54 -8.07
C ILE A 270 -5.02 4.94 -7.64
N GLY A 271 -4.17 5.70 -6.95
CA GLY A 271 -2.82 5.33 -6.49
C GLY A 271 -2.78 4.38 -5.30
N GLY A 272 -3.70 3.41 -5.27
CA GLY A 272 -3.80 2.42 -4.19
C GLY A 272 -4.31 3.02 -2.88
N THR A 273 -5.24 3.96 -2.93
CA THR A 273 -5.84 4.59 -1.74
C THR A 273 -7.25 4.09 -1.43
N GLY A 274 -7.80 3.23 -2.29
CA GLY A 274 -9.19 2.80 -2.23
C GLY A 274 -10.21 3.90 -2.51
N GLY A 275 -9.79 5.02 -3.11
CA GLY A 275 -10.61 6.21 -3.29
C GLY A 275 -10.63 7.11 -2.05
N GLY A 276 -10.95 8.39 -2.26
CA GLY A 276 -11.14 9.36 -1.17
C GLY A 276 -9.95 9.43 -0.22
N CYS A 277 -8.72 9.23 -0.71
CA CYS A 277 -7.49 9.31 0.08
C CYS A 277 -7.48 8.39 1.33
N PHE A 278 -7.87 7.11 1.22
CA PHE A 278 -8.02 6.11 2.31
C PHE A 278 -9.23 6.27 3.22
N ARG A 279 -10.07 7.30 3.05
CA ARG A 279 -11.21 7.52 3.95
C ARG A 279 -12.28 6.45 3.79
N TYR A 280 -12.56 5.97 2.58
CA TYR A 280 -13.54 4.88 2.40
C TYR A 280 -13.09 3.58 3.08
N MET A 281 -11.81 3.23 2.96
CA MET A 281 -11.26 2.06 3.66
C MET A 281 -11.36 2.22 5.18
N TYR A 282 -10.97 3.38 5.71
CA TYR A 282 -11.04 3.62 7.15
C TYR A 282 -12.49 3.70 7.68
N SER A 283 -13.45 4.18 6.88
CA SER A 283 -14.87 4.11 7.21
C SER A 283 -15.33 2.65 7.36
N ARG A 284 -15.01 1.78 6.40
CA ARG A 284 -15.38 0.35 6.50
C ARG A 284 -14.72 -0.33 7.71
N PHE A 285 -13.46 0.01 8.04
CA PHE A 285 -12.82 -0.42 9.28
C PHE A 285 -13.61 -0.01 10.53
N LEU A 286 -14.05 1.25 10.62
CA LEU A 286 -14.83 1.73 11.76
C LEU A 286 -16.19 1.02 11.87
N GLU A 287 -16.81 0.69 10.73
CA GLU A 287 -18.07 -0.05 10.69
C GLU A 287 -17.91 -1.51 11.13
N GLU A 288 -16.84 -2.19 10.68
CA GLU A 288 -16.48 -3.53 11.19
C GLU A 288 -16.17 -3.47 12.70
N SER A 289 -15.44 -2.45 13.13
CA SER A 289 -15.07 -2.24 14.53
C SER A 289 -16.27 -1.96 15.43
N ALA A 290 -17.31 -1.30 14.93
CA ALA A 290 -18.55 -1.07 15.68
C ALA A 290 -19.21 -2.38 16.10
N LYS A 291 -19.15 -3.40 15.24
CA LYS A 291 -19.71 -4.73 15.49
C LYS A 291 -18.88 -5.49 16.53
N ILE A 292 -17.56 -5.48 16.41
CA ILE A 292 -16.65 -6.18 17.34
C ILE A 292 -16.71 -5.57 18.75
N THR A 293 -16.73 -4.24 18.82
CA THR A 293 -16.70 -3.51 20.10
C THR A 293 -18.08 -3.22 20.68
N MET A 294 -19.15 -3.57 19.95
CA MET A 294 -20.54 -3.23 20.29
C MET A 294 -20.77 -1.73 20.56
N ASN A 295 -19.99 -0.87 19.91
CA ASN A 295 -20.02 0.58 20.12
C ASN A 295 -20.58 1.31 18.88
N LYS A 296 -21.87 1.66 18.95
CA LYS A 296 -22.58 2.36 17.87
C LYS A 296 -21.96 3.71 17.48
N LYS A 297 -21.22 4.37 18.38
CA LYS A 297 -20.53 5.63 18.03
C LYS A 297 -19.45 5.45 16.98
N LEU A 298 -18.91 4.24 16.80
CA LEU A 298 -17.98 3.94 15.72
C LEU A 298 -18.68 3.93 14.34
N SER A 299 -19.93 3.48 14.25
CA SER A 299 -20.72 3.60 13.02
C SER A 299 -21.01 5.06 12.68
N GLU A 300 -21.37 5.89 13.66
CA GLU A 300 -21.54 7.35 13.45
C GLU A 300 -20.24 8.02 12.98
N ALA A 301 -19.09 7.60 13.53
CA ALA A 301 -17.79 8.06 13.08
C ALA A 301 -17.46 7.55 11.66
N SER A 302 -17.84 6.31 11.34
CA SER A 302 -17.68 5.73 10.01
C SER A 302 -18.39 6.58 8.94
N GLU A 303 -19.65 6.97 9.18
CA GLU A 303 -20.40 7.82 8.26
C GLU A 303 -19.71 9.16 8.03
N LYS A 304 -19.23 9.82 9.09
CA LYS A 304 -18.50 11.09 8.97
C LYS A 304 -17.21 10.96 8.17
N ILE A 305 -16.46 9.87 8.37
CA ILE A 305 -15.26 9.57 7.58
C ILE A 305 -15.64 9.28 6.12
N TYR A 306 -16.73 8.56 5.86
CA TYR A 306 -17.23 8.30 4.51
C TYR A 306 -17.58 9.59 3.77
N GLU A 307 -18.34 10.50 4.41
CA GLU A 307 -18.64 11.83 3.85
C GLU A 307 -17.37 12.63 3.58
N SER A 308 -16.38 12.57 4.49
CA SER A 308 -15.08 13.18 4.23
C SER A 308 -14.41 12.59 2.98
N GLY A 309 -14.52 11.28 2.76
CA GLY A 309 -14.04 10.61 1.55
C GLY A 309 -14.67 11.17 0.28
N LYS A 310 -15.99 11.40 0.26
CA LYS A 310 -16.69 12.02 -0.88
C LYS A 310 -16.16 13.42 -1.19
N LEU A 311 -15.87 14.21 -0.16
CA LEU A 311 -15.30 15.54 -0.35
C LEU A 311 -13.88 15.47 -0.95
N PHE A 312 -13.07 14.48 -0.55
CA PHE A 312 -11.77 14.23 -1.18
C PHE A 312 -11.94 13.83 -2.65
N SER A 313 -12.82 12.87 -2.96
CA SER A 313 -13.09 12.41 -4.34
C SER A 313 -13.69 13.48 -5.25
N LYS A 314 -14.33 14.52 -4.68
CA LYS A 314 -14.82 15.66 -5.46
C LYS A 314 -13.68 16.61 -5.87
N ILE A 315 -12.62 16.68 -5.08
CA ILE A 315 -11.48 17.60 -5.28
C ILE A 315 -10.40 16.94 -6.12
N GLY A 316 -10.12 15.65 -5.87
CA GLY A 316 -9.24 14.82 -6.68
C GLY A 316 -10.08 13.85 -7.46
#